data_AF-A0A7J2L4Y4-F1
#
_entry.id   AF-A0A7J2L4Y4-F1
#
_cell.length_a   1.000
_cell.length_b   1.000
_cell.length_c   1.000
_cell.angle_alpha   90.00
_cell.angle_beta   90.00
_cell.angle_gamma   90.00
#
_symmetry.space_group_name_H-M   'P 1'
#
loop_
_entity.id
_entity.type
_entity.pdbx_description
1 polymer ?
#
loop_
_entity_poly.entity_id
_entity_poly.type
_entity_poly.pdbx_seq_one_letter_code
_entity_poly.pdbx_strand_id
1 'polypeptide(L)'
;AEIYYENPEIYDDLYSSPNRITRPKSVDLLNLLESGTLDYAFEYKSVAIQHHLNYIEFPDQINLGSWEYRDYYSQVNITLDDGTVVYGSPILYGITIIDNASNRDLAVEFIRFIFEHSSVLEENGQNPVVPGITNNVSAVPQELRDYVREE
;
A
#
# COMPACT_ATOMS: atom_id res chain seq x y z
N ALA A 1 -2.34 -0.15 -16.17
CA ALA A 1 -2.59 1.07 -16.98
C ALA A 1 -2.95 0.72 -18.41
N GLU A 2 -2.16 -0.09 -19.12
CA GLU A 2 -2.41 -0.46 -20.53
C GLU A 2 -3.80 -1.06 -20.78
N ILE A 3 -4.20 -2.03 -19.94
CA ILE A 3 -5.53 -2.66 -19.98
C ILE A 3 -6.65 -1.63 -19.77
N TYR A 4 -6.45 -0.66 -18.87
CA TYR A 4 -7.48 0.32 -18.49
C TYR A 4 -7.65 1.42 -19.53
N TYR A 5 -6.55 1.93 -20.08
CA TYR A 5 -6.55 3.01 -21.07
C TYR A 5 -6.59 2.50 -22.52
N GLU A 6 -6.63 1.17 -22.71
CA GLU A 6 -6.57 0.53 -24.03
C GLU A 6 -5.35 0.98 -24.86
N ASN A 7 -4.23 1.25 -24.17
CA ASN A 7 -2.98 1.68 -24.80
C ASN A 7 -1.84 0.72 -24.40
N PRO A 8 -1.41 -0.18 -25.29
CA PRO A 8 -0.36 -1.17 -25.00
C PRO A 8 1.06 -0.60 -24.98
N GLU A 9 1.26 0.69 -25.29
CA GLU A 9 2.59 1.30 -25.36
C GLU A 9 3.01 1.95 -24.03
N ILE A 10 2.10 2.08 -23.05
CA ILE A 10 2.36 2.83 -21.81
C ILE A 10 3.59 2.32 -21.05
N TYR A 11 3.74 1.01 -20.88
CA TYR A 11 4.90 0.48 -20.16
C TYR A 11 6.18 0.74 -20.95
N ASP A 12 6.19 0.41 -22.25
CA ASP A 12 7.38 0.54 -23.09
C ASP A 12 7.83 2.00 -23.23
N ASP A 13 6.90 2.95 -23.34
CA ASP A 13 7.18 4.39 -23.37
C ASP A 13 7.85 4.86 -22.07
N LEU A 14 7.30 4.47 -20.92
CA LEU A 14 7.86 4.83 -19.61
C LEU A 14 9.20 4.13 -19.35
N TYR A 15 9.32 2.87 -19.77
CA TYR A 15 10.49 2.04 -19.53
C TYR A 15 11.66 2.44 -20.44
N SER A 16 11.40 2.76 -21.70
CA SER A 16 12.43 3.16 -22.66
C SER A 16 12.85 4.64 -22.54
N SER A 17 12.10 5.45 -21.78
CA SER A 17 12.39 6.86 -21.58
C SER A 17 13.82 7.09 -21.05
N PRO A 18 14.64 7.93 -21.70
CA PRO A 18 15.99 8.25 -21.24
C PRO A 18 15.99 9.07 -19.94
N ASN A 19 14.84 9.67 -19.58
CA ASN A 19 14.66 10.46 -18.37
C ASN A 19 14.11 9.64 -17.19
N ARG A 20 13.97 8.32 -17.35
CA ARG A 20 13.49 7.44 -16.28
C ARG A 20 14.48 7.43 -15.12
N ILE A 21 13.98 7.76 -13.92
CA ILE A 21 14.73 7.67 -12.67
C ILE A 21 14.09 6.61 -11.78
N THR A 22 14.87 5.61 -11.39
CA THR A 22 14.46 4.60 -10.41
C THR A 22 15.31 4.73 -9.14
N ARG A 23 14.70 4.43 -8.00
CA ARG A 23 15.37 4.40 -6.69
C ARG A 23 14.96 3.13 -5.93
N PRO A 24 15.80 2.64 -5.01
CA PRO A 24 15.45 1.47 -4.20
C PRO A 24 14.20 1.66 -3.33
N LYS A 25 13.94 2.89 -2.86
CA LYS A 25 12.73 3.24 -2.09
C LYS A 25 12.01 4.41 -2.74
N SER A 26 10.68 4.39 -2.73
CA SER A 26 9.87 5.48 -3.32
C SER A 26 10.23 6.83 -2.69
N VAL A 27 10.31 6.89 -1.36
CA VAL A 27 10.63 8.12 -0.60
C VAL A 27 11.96 8.79 -1.00
N ASP A 28 12.89 8.07 -1.62
CA ASP A 28 14.14 8.65 -2.12
C ASP A 28 13.91 9.55 -3.35
N LEU A 29 12.73 9.49 -3.97
CA LEU A 29 12.30 10.36 -5.07
C LEU A 29 11.83 11.74 -4.57
N LEU A 30 11.48 11.88 -3.29
CA LEU A 30 10.92 13.13 -2.75
C LEU A 30 11.88 14.31 -2.89
N ASN A 31 13.16 14.12 -2.56
CA ASN A 31 14.18 15.17 -2.73
C ASN A 31 14.29 15.64 -4.18
N LEU A 32 14.03 14.76 -5.15
CA LEU A 32 14.07 15.09 -6.57
C LEU A 32 12.83 15.87 -7.01
N LEU A 33 11.65 15.55 -6.46
CA LEU A 33 10.43 16.33 -6.66
C LEU A 33 10.57 17.73 -6.05
N GLU A 34 10.99 17.82 -4.80
CA GLU A 34 11.10 19.09 -4.05
C GLU A 34 12.15 20.03 -4.65
N SER A 35 13.23 19.48 -5.21
CA SER A 35 14.24 20.26 -5.93
C SER A 35 13.84 20.65 -7.36
N GLY A 36 12.73 20.12 -7.89
CA GLY A 36 12.31 20.29 -9.28
C GLY A 36 13.16 19.52 -10.28
N THR A 37 13.94 18.53 -9.82
CA THR A 37 14.67 17.61 -10.69
C THR A 37 13.73 16.60 -11.35
N LEU A 38 12.65 16.22 -10.66
CA LEU A 38 11.55 15.44 -11.20
C LEU A 38 10.29 16.29 -11.25
N ASP A 39 9.53 16.21 -12.34
CA ASP A 39 8.20 16.82 -12.45
C ASP A 39 7.12 15.94 -11.80
N TYR A 40 7.27 14.60 -11.89
CA TYR A 40 6.33 13.61 -11.37
C TYR A 40 7.07 12.39 -10.81
N ALA A 41 6.46 11.73 -9.82
CA ALA A 41 6.88 10.43 -9.30
C ALA A 41 5.65 9.58 -8.96
N PHE A 42 5.78 8.26 -9.06
CA PHE A 42 4.80 7.33 -8.52
C PHE A 42 5.01 7.19 -7.01
N GLU A 43 4.01 7.57 -6.22
CA GLU A 43 4.06 7.54 -4.76
C GLU A 43 2.72 7.14 -4.16
N TYR A 44 2.76 6.70 -2.90
CA TYR A 44 1.54 6.48 -2.12
C TYR A 44 0.89 7.82 -1.75
N LYS A 45 -0.45 7.86 -1.76
CA LYS A 45 -1.24 9.05 -1.37
C LYS A 45 -0.87 9.58 0.02
N SER A 46 -0.58 8.69 0.97
CA SER A 46 -0.15 9.05 2.31
C SER A 46 1.17 9.84 2.33
N VAL A 47 2.14 9.45 1.50
CA VAL A 47 3.43 10.15 1.38
C VAL A 47 3.21 11.55 0.80
N ALA A 48 2.38 11.67 -0.24
CA ALA A 48 2.05 12.97 -0.82
C ALA A 48 1.38 13.91 0.21
N ILE A 49 0.43 13.40 1.01
CA ILE A 49 -0.24 14.17 2.06
C ILE A 49 0.74 14.61 3.16
N GLN A 50 1.58 13.68 3.65
CA GLN A 50 2.57 13.94 4.72
C GLN A 50 3.64 14.97 4.31
N HIS A 51 3.98 15.03 3.02
CA HIS A 51 4.94 15.99 2.46
C HIS A 51 4.29 17.22 1.82
N HIS A 52 2.96 17.40 1.96
CA HIS A 52 2.21 18.52 1.38
C HIS A 52 2.41 18.68 -0.14
N LEU A 53 2.55 17.57 -0.86
CA LEU A 53 2.72 17.54 -2.30
C LEU A 53 1.36 17.59 -3.02
N ASN A 54 1.34 18.20 -4.20
CA ASN A 54 0.23 18.03 -5.12
C ASN A 54 0.27 16.62 -5.72
N TYR A 55 -0.89 16.03 -5.98
CA TYR A 55 -0.99 14.70 -6.57
C TYR A 55 -2.16 14.60 -7.55
N ILE A 56 -2.05 13.62 -8.46
CA ILE A 56 -3.12 13.21 -9.36
C ILE A 56 -3.60 11.85 -8.87
N GLU A 57 -4.91 11.73 -8.62
CA GLU A 57 -5.50 10.48 -8.18
C GLU A 57 -5.78 9.59 -9.39
N PHE A 58 -5.21 8.39 -9.37
CA PHE A 58 -5.52 7.38 -10.37
C PHE A 58 -6.87 6.70 -10.06
N PRO A 59 -7.60 6.23 -11.11
CA PRO A 59 -8.81 5.44 -10.93
C PRO A 59 -8.58 4.19 -10.08
N ASP A 60 -9.60 3.76 -9.35
CA ASP A 60 -9.54 2.59 -8.47
C ASP A 60 -9.14 1.31 -9.20
N GLN A 61 -9.40 1.20 -10.51
CA GLN A 61 -9.01 0.07 -11.33
C GLN A 61 -7.49 -0.08 -11.48
N ILE A 62 -6.71 0.98 -11.28
CA ILE A 62 -5.26 0.95 -11.52
C ILE A 62 -4.41 1.48 -10.37
N ASN A 63 -5.02 2.07 -9.33
CA ASN A 63 -4.30 2.65 -8.18
C ASN A 63 -3.91 1.62 -7.11
N LEU A 64 -4.36 0.37 -7.23
CA LEU A 64 -4.13 -0.72 -6.27
C LEU A 64 -4.72 -0.49 -4.87
N GLY A 65 -5.61 0.50 -4.70
CA GLY A 65 -6.16 0.91 -3.41
C GLY A 65 -7.49 0.25 -3.02
N SER A 66 -8.16 -0.46 -3.93
CA SER A 66 -9.51 -0.99 -3.71
C SER A 66 -9.58 -2.51 -3.75
N TRP A 67 -10.13 -3.10 -2.70
CA TRP A 67 -10.34 -4.55 -2.59
C TRP A 67 -11.30 -5.12 -3.65
N GLU A 68 -12.24 -4.31 -4.13
CA GLU A 68 -13.21 -4.71 -5.15
C GLU A 68 -12.55 -5.03 -6.49
N TYR A 69 -11.38 -4.44 -6.75
CA TYR A 69 -10.61 -4.62 -7.99
C TYR A 69 -9.46 -5.62 -7.87
N ARG A 70 -9.38 -6.41 -6.78
CA ARG A 70 -8.30 -7.40 -6.57
C ARG A 70 -8.09 -8.36 -7.75
N ASP A 71 -9.19 -8.85 -8.35
CA ASP A 71 -9.13 -9.75 -9.50
C ASP A 71 -8.73 -9.01 -10.78
N TYR A 72 -9.05 -7.71 -10.86
CA TYR A 72 -8.60 -6.87 -11.97
C TYR A 72 -7.10 -6.59 -11.88
N TYR A 73 -6.59 -6.30 -10.68
CA TYR A 73 -5.16 -6.06 -10.44
C TYR A 73 -4.30 -7.29 -10.74
N SER A 74 -4.80 -8.49 -10.44
CA SER A 74 -4.05 -9.74 -10.62
C SER A 74 -3.84 -10.14 -12.08
N GLN A 75 -4.45 -9.42 -13.04
CA GLN A 75 -4.20 -9.59 -14.46
C GLN A 75 -2.78 -9.20 -14.89
N VAL A 76 -2.06 -8.41 -14.08
CA VAL A 76 -0.68 -8.00 -14.35
C VAL A 76 0.28 -8.57 -13.32
N ASN A 77 1.52 -8.81 -13.74
CA ASN A 77 2.60 -9.26 -12.87
C ASN A 77 3.95 -8.69 -13.32
N ILE A 78 4.91 -8.73 -12.41
CA ILE A 78 6.32 -8.48 -12.69
C ILE A 78 7.15 -9.67 -12.20
N THR A 79 8.27 -9.94 -12.86
CA THR A 79 9.25 -10.93 -12.42
C THR A 79 10.48 -10.19 -11.89
N LEU A 80 10.82 -10.44 -10.63
CA LEU A 80 12.01 -9.89 -10.00
C LEU A 80 13.28 -10.60 -10.48
N ASP A 81 14.44 -10.00 -10.25
CA ASP A 81 15.74 -10.54 -10.66
C ASP A 81 16.03 -11.93 -10.06
N ASP A 82 15.44 -12.26 -8.91
CA ASP A 82 15.54 -13.56 -8.25
C ASP A 82 14.56 -14.62 -8.79
N GLY A 83 13.76 -14.27 -9.80
CA GLY A 83 12.74 -15.11 -10.42
C GLY A 83 11.38 -15.10 -9.73
N THR A 84 11.22 -14.33 -8.64
CA THR A 84 9.93 -14.20 -7.95
C THR A 84 8.93 -13.47 -8.85
N VAL A 85 7.77 -14.08 -9.09
CA VAL A 85 6.65 -13.45 -9.81
C VAL A 85 5.73 -12.78 -8.80
N VAL A 86 5.55 -11.46 -8.95
CA VAL A 86 4.68 -10.63 -8.11
C VAL A 86 3.48 -10.19 -8.93
N TYR A 87 2.28 -10.55 -8.49
CA TYR A 87 1.03 -10.14 -9.12
C TYR A 87 0.52 -8.82 -8.55
N GLY A 88 -0.15 -8.03 -9.38
CA GLY A 88 -0.91 -6.88 -8.91
C GLY A 88 -1.94 -7.30 -7.86
N SER A 89 -1.97 -6.59 -6.74
CA SER A 89 -2.87 -6.88 -5.62
C SER A 89 -3.17 -5.58 -4.87
N PRO A 90 -4.27 -5.53 -4.09
CA PRO A 90 -4.58 -4.37 -3.27
C PRO A 90 -3.46 -4.10 -2.26
N ILE A 91 -3.08 -2.84 -2.10
CA ILE A 91 -2.10 -2.40 -1.09
C ILE A 91 -2.81 -2.39 0.27
N LEU A 92 -2.56 -3.42 1.08
CA LEU A 92 -3.09 -3.55 2.43
C LEU A 92 -1.96 -3.66 3.44
N TYR A 93 -2.03 -2.88 4.51
CA TYR A 93 -1.10 -2.99 5.63
C TYR A 93 -1.57 -4.08 6.60
N GLY A 94 -0.72 -5.08 6.81
CA GLY A 94 -0.91 -6.13 7.80
C GLY A 94 -0.08 -5.88 9.06
N ILE A 95 -0.63 -6.26 10.22
CA ILE A 95 0.06 -6.25 11.50
C ILE A 95 -0.15 -7.60 12.21
N THR A 96 0.85 -8.07 12.94
CA THR A 96 0.77 -9.34 13.68
C THR A 96 1.53 -9.29 15.00
N ILE A 97 1.18 -10.18 15.92
CA ILE A 97 1.96 -10.48 17.12
C ILE A 97 2.74 -11.77 16.86
N ILE A 98 4.06 -11.67 16.80
CA ILE A 98 4.92 -12.85 16.59
C ILE A 98 4.79 -13.86 17.73
N ASP A 99 4.96 -15.15 17.41
CA ASP A 99 4.75 -16.24 18.37
C ASP A 99 5.62 -16.15 19.63
N ASN A 100 6.86 -15.68 19.46
CA ASN A 100 7.84 -15.52 20.54
C ASN A 100 7.97 -14.07 21.05
N ALA A 101 6.90 -13.28 20.95
CA ALA A 101 6.88 -11.90 21.46
C ALA A 101 7.22 -11.88 22.97
N SER A 102 8.28 -11.16 23.34
CA SER A 102 8.76 -11.07 24.72
C SER A 102 7.76 -10.40 25.67
N ASN A 103 6.93 -9.51 25.15
CA ASN A 103 5.87 -8.81 25.89
C ASN A 103 4.55 -8.91 25.12
N ARG A 104 3.95 -10.11 25.10
CA ARG A 104 2.72 -10.37 24.34
C ARG A 104 1.57 -9.46 24.76
N ASP A 105 1.38 -9.25 26.06
CA ASP A 105 0.29 -8.42 26.59
C ASP A 105 0.41 -6.96 26.08
N LEU A 106 1.62 -6.39 26.10
CA LEU A 106 1.84 -5.04 25.55
C LEU A 106 1.64 -4.98 24.03
N ALA A 107 1.95 -6.05 23.30
CA ALA A 107 1.68 -6.11 21.87
C ALA A 107 0.17 -6.12 21.57
N VAL A 108 -0.63 -6.82 22.39
CA VAL A 108 -2.09 -6.79 22.33
C VAL A 108 -2.61 -5.37 22.59
N GLU A 109 -2.13 -4.72 23.64
CA GLU A 109 -2.50 -3.34 23.99
C GLU A 109 -2.15 -2.35 22.87
N PHE A 110 -0.98 -2.51 22.24
CA PHE A 110 -0.55 -1.66 21.13
C PHE A 110 -1.42 -1.82 19.89
N ILE A 111 -1.79 -3.05 19.51
CA ILE A 111 -2.70 -3.27 18.38
C ILE A 111 -4.09 -2.71 18.71
N ARG A 112 -4.57 -2.88 19.94
CA ARG A 112 -5.84 -2.28 20.38
C ARG A 112 -5.81 -0.75 20.23
N PHE A 113 -4.72 -0.13 20.67
CA PHE A 113 -4.50 1.32 20.52
C PHE A 113 -4.59 1.77 19.06
N ILE A 114 -4.01 1.02 18.11
CA ILE A 114 -4.10 1.36 16.68
C ILE A 114 -5.56 1.38 16.20
N PHE A 115 -6.38 0.40 16.61
CA PHE A 115 -7.80 0.36 16.23
C PHE A 115 -8.62 1.46 16.92
N GLU A 116 -8.38 1.72 18.20
CA GLU A 116 -9.07 2.78 18.97
C GLU A 116 -8.73 4.18 18.46
N HIS A 117 -7.56 4.36 17.83
CA HIS A 117 -7.05 5.63 17.32
C HIS A 117 -6.80 5.60 15.80
N SER A 118 -7.63 4.88 15.05
CA SER A 118 -7.49 4.73 13.59
C SER A 118 -7.56 6.04 12.81
N SER A 119 -8.16 7.10 13.38
CA SER A 119 -8.18 8.44 12.77
C SER A 119 -6.78 9.01 12.52
N VAL A 120 -5.77 8.60 13.29
CA VAL A 120 -4.37 9.00 13.05
C VAL A 120 -3.91 8.52 11.67
N LEU A 121 -4.37 7.36 11.21
CA LEU A 121 -4.05 6.86 9.87
C LEU A 121 -4.74 7.70 8.80
N GLU A 122 -6.03 8.03 8.99
CA GLU A 122 -6.82 8.86 8.07
C GLU A 122 -6.20 10.26 7.90
N GLU A 123 -5.84 10.90 9.01
CA GLU A 123 -5.17 12.20 9.04
C GLU A 123 -3.82 12.18 8.30
N ASN A 124 -3.17 11.01 8.24
CA ASN A 124 -1.92 10.78 7.52
C ASN A 124 -2.11 10.19 6.12
N GLY A 125 -3.34 10.24 5.58
CA GLY A 125 -3.65 9.86 4.21
C GLY A 125 -3.74 8.35 3.96
N GLN A 126 -3.89 7.55 5.01
CA GLN A 126 -4.08 6.10 4.94
C GLN A 126 -5.50 5.76 5.39
N ASN A 127 -6.26 5.08 4.52
CA ASN A 127 -7.62 4.66 4.87
C ASN A 127 -7.55 3.41 5.77
N PRO A 128 -7.99 3.48 7.04
CA PRO A 128 -7.96 2.32 7.92
C PRO A 128 -9.06 1.32 7.53
N VAL A 129 -8.76 0.03 7.69
CA VAL A 129 -9.72 -1.05 7.50
C VAL A 129 -10.34 -1.38 8.86
N VAL A 130 -11.57 -0.92 9.10
CA VAL A 130 -12.27 -1.09 10.38
C VAL A 130 -13.66 -1.69 10.14
N PRO A 131 -13.99 -2.87 10.71
CA PRO A 131 -13.09 -3.76 11.45
C PRO A 131 -11.96 -4.30 10.56
N GLY A 132 -10.81 -4.62 11.16
CA GLY A 132 -9.68 -5.21 10.46
C GLY A 132 -10.01 -6.59 9.89
N ILE A 133 -9.26 -7.03 8.88
CA ILE A 133 -9.46 -8.35 8.25
C ILE A 133 -8.42 -9.34 8.79
N THR A 134 -8.85 -10.54 9.13
CA THR A 134 -7.98 -11.66 9.53
C THR A 134 -8.42 -12.95 8.86
N ASN A 135 -7.51 -13.91 8.72
CA ASN A 135 -7.83 -15.25 8.19
C ASN A 135 -8.37 -16.21 9.27
N ASN A 136 -8.24 -15.85 10.55
CA ASN A 136 -8.67 -16.70 11.67
C ASN A 136 -8.87 -15.85 12.94
N VAL A 137 -10.11 -15.43 13.20
CA VAL A 137 -10.51 -14.69 14.42
C VAL A 137 -10.24 -15.51 15.68
N SER A 138 -10.36 -16.84 15.61
CA SER A 138 -10.10 -17.70 16.78
C SER A 138 -8.63 -17.68 17.22
N ALA A 139 -7.70 -17.44 16.29
CA ALA A 139 -6.28 -17.27 16.58
C ALA A 139 -5.91 -15.87 17.09
N VAL A 140 -6.79 -14.88 16.92
CA VAL A 140 -6.60 -13.52 17.44
C VAL A 140 -6.84 -13.51 18.96
N PRO A 141 -5.99 -12.80 19.74
CA PRO A 141 -6.19 -12.59 21.18
C PRO A 141 -7.61 -12.13 21.49
N GLN A 142 -8.20 -12.65 22.56
CA GLN A 142 -9.61 -12.44 22.87
C GLN A 142 -9.97 -10.95 22.93
N GLU A 143 -9.06 -10.12 23.44
CA GLU A 143 -9.16 -8.68 23.60
C GLU A 143 -9.24 -7.92 22.27
N LEU A 144 -8.82 -8.54 21.16
CA LEU A 144 -8.80 -7.94 19.83
C LEU A 144 -9.90 -8.46 18.90
N ARG A 145 -10.65 -9.49 19.31
CA ARG A 145 -11.63 -10.16 18.42
C ARG A 145 -12.77 -9.24 17.99
N ASP A 146 -13.16 -8.27 18.82
CA ASP A 146 -14.20 -7.30 18.48
C ASP A 146 -13.73 -6.24 17.46
N TYR A 147 -12.42 -6.14 17.22
CA TYR A 147 -11.83 -5.20 16.26
C TYR A 147 -11.59 -5.79 14.87
N VAL A 148 -11.85 -7.08 14.69
CA VAL A 148 -11.54 -7.80 13.45
C VAL A 148 -12.71 -8.65 12.96
N ARG A 149 -12.70 -8.99 11.69
CA ARG A 149 -13.60 -9.97 11.06
C ARG A 149 -12.82 -10.95 10.19
N GLU A 150 -13.39 -12.13 10.01
CA GLU A 150 -12.89 -13.12 9.05
C GLU A 150 -13.33 -12.75 7.62
N GLU A 151 -12.45 -13.00 6.65
CA GLU A 151 -12.74 -12.97 5.20
C GLU A 151 -12.10 -14.17 4.50
#